data_AF-A0ABD4TJZ7-F1
#
_entry.id   AF-A0ABD4TJZ7-F1
#
_cell.length_a   1.000
_cell.length_b   1.000
_cell.length_c   1.000
_cell.angle_alpha   90.00
_cell.angle_beta   90.00
_cell.angle_gamma   90.00
#
_symmetry.space_group_name_H-M   'P 1'
#
loop_
_entity.id
_entity.type
_entity.pdbx_description
1 polymer ?
#
loop_
_entity_poly.entity_id
_entity_poly.type
_entity_poly.pdbx_seq_one_letter_code
_entity_poly.pdbx_strand_id
1 'polypeptide(L)'
;MPYALVRELLMVRKQMIPPFLSQMVQSAITLFDGVEFTHISPQCRVCASPLRRHDLKQKRFATLLENEALKPVYVKVARYRCTGCGRLWYADEPFYPDTRHGVVIVDLAVAIAQKHPYNKTARLLQALGIRIDRGTVRNYAPRFSVHSTEMYGIPVPTRILSLSGLIAEGRSVKGAELLAALGLPYAKGAFPRPLKKDDRERIEEELIPEER
;
A
#
# COMPACT_ATOMS: atom_id res chain seq x y z
N MET A 1 22.59 -35.40 -35.23
CA MET A 1 21.39 -35.48 -34.38
C MET A 1 21.73 -35.06 -32.93
N PRO A 2 21.73 -33.75 -32.57
CA PRO A 2 21.95 -33.32 -31.18
C PRO A 2 20.75 -32.56 -30.57
N TYR A 3 19.54 -32.69 -31.13
CA TYR A 3 18.36 -31.92 -30.69
C TYR A 3 17.64 -32.51 -29.47
N ALA A 4 18.04 -33.69 -28.98
CA ALA A 4 17.36 -34.35 -27.87
C ALA A 4 17.77 -33.82 -26.48
N LEU A 5 18.96 -33.22 -26.33
CA LEU A 5 19.50 -32.79 -25.02
C LEU A 5 19.12 -31.37 -24.60
N VAL A 6 18.54 -30.55 -25.48
CA VAL A 6 18.16 -29.16 -25.13
C VAL A 6 16.75 -29.07 -24.52
N ARG A 7 15.93 -30.13 -24.67
CA ARG A 7 14.57 -30.18 -24.10
C ARG A 7 14.52 -30.48 -22.59
N GLU A 8 15.61 -30.95 -21.99
CA GLU A 8 15.69 -31.25 -20.55
C GLU A 8 16.08 -30.06 -19.66
N LEU A 9 16.42 -28.90 -20.24
CA LEU A 9 16.74 -27.66 -19.49
C LEU A 9 15.60 -26.63 -19.41
N LEU A 10 14.43 -26.97 -19.94
CA LEU A 10 13.19 -26.21 -19.73
C LEU A 10 12.29 -26.91 -18.71
N MET A 11 12.89 -27.39 -17.61
CA MET A 11 12.16 -27.43 -16.35
C MET A 11 11.70 -26.00 -16.08
N VAL A 12 10.42 -25.73 -16.35
CA VAL A 12 9.71 -24.59 -15.79
C VAL A 12 9.85 -24.75 -14.28
N ARG A 13 10.93 -24.20 -13.72
CA ARG A 13 11.10 -24.06 -12.28
C ARG A 13 9.92 -23.22 -11.85
N LYS A 14 8.85 -23.89 -11.43
CA LYS A 14 7.87 -23.33 -10.52
C LYS A 14 8.73 -22.84 -9.38
N GLN A 15 9.08 -21.55 -9.37
CA GLN A 15 9.81 -20.95 -8.27
C GLN A 15 8.94 -21.22 -7.05
N MET A 16 9.29 -22.25 -6.29
CA MET A 16 8.65 -22.56 -5.04
C MET A 16 9.09 -21.43 -4.14
N ILE A 17 8.21 -20.45 -3.98
CA ILE A 17 8.38 -19.42 -2.98
C ILE A 17 8.39 -20.15 -1.64
N PRO A 18 9.48 -20.05 -0.84
CA PRO A 18 9.51 -20.70 0.45
C PRO A 18 8.32 -20.21 1.30
N PRO A 19 7.60 -21.11 2.00
CA PRO A 19 6.43 -20.72 2.82
C PRO A 19 6.76 -19.63 3.84
N PHE A 20 7.96 -19.65 4.40
CA PHE A 20 8.43 -18.60 5.30
C PHE A 20 8.42 -17.20 4.65
N LEU A 21 8.82 -17.09 3.39
CA LEU A 21 8.88 -15.80 2.70
C LEU A 21 7.48 -15.26 2.42
N SER A 22 6.53 -16.11 2.01
CA SER A 22 5.14 -15.70 1.84
C SER A 22 4.51 -15.31 3.18
N GLN A 23 4.76 -16.06 4.25
CA GLN A 23 4.30 -15.72 5.60
C GLN A 23 4.87 -14.38 6.07
N MET A 24 6.17 -14.14 5.92
CA MET A 24 6.81 -12.88 6.30
C MET A 24 6.17 -11.69 5.58
N VAL A 25 5.96 -11.81 4.26
CA VAL A 25 5.33 -10.75 3.46
C VAL A 25 3.87 -10.53 3.86
N GLN A 26 3.09 -11.60 4.05
CA GLN A 26 1.69 -11.49 4.45
C GLN A 26 1.56 -10.90 5.85
N SER A 27 2.35 -11.34 6.82
CA SER A 27 2.38 -10.78 8.17
C SER A 27 2.72 -9.29 8.17
N ALA A 28 3.69 -8.86 7.35
CA ALA A 28 4.02 -7.45 7.21
C ALA A 28 2.85 -6.62 6.64
N ILE A 29 2.04 -7.20 5.73
CA ILE A 29 0.85 -6.54 5.18
C ILE A 29 -0.29 -6.49 6.21
N THR A 30 -0.49 -7.58 6.96
CA THR A 30 -1.55 -7.67 7.98
C THR A 30 -1.35 -6.70 9.13
N LEU A 31 -0.11 -6.27 9.43
CA LEU A 31 0.16 -5.20 10.40
C LEU A 31 -0.61 -3.91 10.14
N PHE A 32 -1.00 -3.64 8.89
CA PHE A 32 -1.73 -2.42 8.52
C PHE A 32 -3.23 -2.54 8.76
N ASP A 33 -3.76 -3.75 8.98
CA ASP A 33 -5.21 -3.94 9.01
C ASP A 33 -5.86 -3.22 10.18
N GLY A 34 -6.86 -2.38 9.88
CA GLY A 34 -7.58 -1.56 10.85
C GLY A 34 -6.82 -0.36 11.41
N VAL A 35 -5.54 -0.16 11.06
CA VAL A 35 -4.70 0.89 11.65
C VAL A 35 -5.18 2.29 11.25
N GLU A 36 -5.24 3.18 12.24
CA GLU A 36 -5.63 4.57 12.06
C GLU A 36 -4.41 5.49 11.89
N PHE A 37 -4.43 6.27 10.82
CA PHE A 37 -3.45 7.30 10.50
C PHE A 37 -4.09 8.67 10.74
N THR A 38 -3.66 9.34 11.81
CA THR A 38 -4.24 10.62 12.27
C THR A 38 -3.24 11.77 12.26
N HIS A 39 -1.94 11.48 12.12
CA HIS A 39 -0.93 12.51 12.20
C HIS A 39 -0.90 13.38 10.94
N ILE A 40 -0.89 14.70 11.12
CA ILE A 40 -0.69 15.69 10.07
C ILE A 40 -0.07 16.95 10.66
N SER A 41 0.63 17.73 9.84
CA SER A 41 1.00 19.11 10.22
C SER A 41 -0.26 19.91 10.58
N PRO A 42 -0.28 20.65 11.69
CA PRO A 42 -1.48 21.35 12.17
C PRO A 42 -1.93 22.51 11.28
N GLN A 43 -1.07 22.97 10.37
CA GLN A 43 -1.29 24.13 9.52
C GLN A 43 -1.44 23.74 8.05
N CYS A 44 -2.35 24.46 7.37
CA CYS A 44 -2.51 24.34 5.92
C CYS A 44 -1.27 24.87 5.19
N ARG A 45 -0.66 24.07 4.32
CA ARG A 45 0.51 24.48 3.53
C ARG A 45 0.23 25.56 2.46
N VAL A 46 -1.02 25.94 2.29
CA VAL A 46 -1.46 26.90 1.27
C VAL A 46 -1.78 28.26 1.88
N CYS A 47 -2.43 28.30 3.04
CA CYS A 47 -2.89 29.54 3.68
C CYS A 47 -2.51 29.66 5.16
N ALA A 48 -1.67 28.76 5.67
CA ALA A 48 -1.22 28.67 7.07
C ALA A 48 -2.32 28.52 8.14
N SER A 49 -3.60 28.51 7.75
CA SER A 49 -4.72 28.38 8.69
C SER A 49 -4.78 26.99 9.32
N PRO A 50 -5.34 26.87 10.55
CA PRO A 50 -5.49 25.58 11.23
C PRO A 50 -6.28 24.55 10.44
N LEU A 51 -5.98 23.28 10.71
CA LEU A 51 -6.69 22.13 10.19
C LEU A 51 -7.64 21.55 11.25
N ARG A 52 -8.93 21.45 10.93
CA ARG A 52 -9.94 20.80 11.79
C ARG A 52 -10.19 19.38 11.28
N ARG A 53 -10.23 18.39 12.18
CA ARG A 53 -10.58 17.01 11.82
C ARG A 53 -11.99 17.00 11.19
N HIS A 54 -12.11 16.33 10.06
CA HIS A 54 -13.33 16.22 9.28
C HIS A 54 -13.96 14.83 9.49
N ASP A 55 -13.29 13.78 9.04
CA ASP A 55 -13.78 12.40 9.14
C ASP A 55 -12.63 11.37 9.04
N LEU A 56 -12.97 10.09 9.11
CA LEU A 56 -12.07 8.97 8.86
C LEU A 56 -12.44 8.30 7.54
N LYS A 57 -11.49 8.22 6.61
CA LYS A 57 -11.68 7.53 5.33
C LYS A 57 -11.02 6.17 5.35
N GLN A 58 -11.81 5.12 5.14
CA GLN A 58 -11.31 3.77 4.94
C GLN A 58 -10.69 3.64 3.53
N LYS A 59 -9.46 3.15 3.45
CA LYS A 59 -8.73 2.91 2.20
C LYS A 59 -8.25 1.47 2.16
N ARG A 60 -8.45 0.80 1.02
CA ARG A 60 -7.90 -0.54 0.81
C ARG A 60 -6.39 -0.44 0.63
N PHE A 61 -5.65 -1.09 1.52
CA PHE A 61 -4.19 -1.14 1.49
C PHE A 61 -3.70 -2.26 0.57
N ALA A 62 -4.27 -3.46 0.71
CA ALA A 62 -3.93 -4.63 -0.08
C ALA A 62 -5.13 -5.56 -0.25
N THR A 63 -4.96 -6.62 -1.03
CA THR A 63 -5.88 -7.76 -1.05
C THR A 63 -5.04 -9.02 -1.02
N LEU A 64 -5.17 -9.77 0.07
CA LEU A 64 -4.47 -11.03 0.29
C LEU A 64 -5.30 -12.20 -0.24
N LEU A 65 -4.60 -13.28 -0.57
CA LEU A 65 -5.15 -14.59 -0.94
C LEU A 65 -4.84 -15.55 0.20
N GLU A 66 -5.82 -15.80 1.06
CA GLU A 66 -5.76 -16.77 2.16
C GLU A 66 -6.73 -17.91 1.85
N ASN A 67 -6.26 -19.16 1.77
CA ASN A 67 -7.11 -20.34 1.52
C ASN A 67 -8.07 -20.16 0.33
N GLU A 68 -7.57 -19.64 -0.80
CA GLU A 68 -8.33 -19.32 -2.01
C GLU A 68 -9.37 -18.18 -1.88
N ALA A 69 -9.54 -17.62 -0.68
CA ALA A 69 -10.41 -16.47 -0.43
C ALA A 69 -9.65 -15.14 -0.57
N LEU A 70 -10.34 -14.13 -1.10
CA LEU A 70 -9.84 -12.77 -1.17
C LEU A 70 -10.12 -12.05 0.15
N LYS A 71 -9.05 -11.66 0.85
CA LYS A 71 -9.13 -10.91 2.10
C LYS A 71 -8.60 -9.48 1.89
N PRO A 72 -9.49 -8.47 1.83
CA PRO A 72 -9.05 -7.08 1.74
C PRO A 72 -8.44 -6.63 3.08
N VAL A 73 -7.30 -5.94 3.01
CA VAL A 73 -6.67 -5.27 4.16
C VAL A 73 -6.97 -3.79 4.06
N TYR A 74 -7.50 -3.19 5.13
CA TYR A 74 -7.90 -1.79 5.15
C TYR A 74 -7.12 -0.98 6.16
N VAL A 75 -6.87 0.28 5.83
CA VAL A 75 -6.39 1.29 6.78
C VAL A 75 -7.42 2.41 6.88
N LYS A 76 -7.41 3.14 7.99
CA LYS A 76 -8.25 4.34 8.17
C LYS A 76 -7.37 5.57 8.17
N VAL A 77 -7.67 6.54 7.32
CA VAL A 77 -6.89 7.79 7.20
C VAL A 77 -7.79 8.96 7.56
N ALA A 78 -7.39 9.73 8.57
CA ALA A 78 -8.10 10.93 8.97
C ALA A 78 -7.99 12.00 7.88
N ARG A 79 -9.11 12.65 7.57
CA ARG A 79 -9.17 13.83 6.71
C ARG A 79 -9.38 15.05 7.58
N TYR A 80 -8.79 16.16 7.17
CA TYR A 80 -8.85 17.45 7.85
C TYR A 80 -9.28 18.53 6.87
N ARG A 81 -10.17 19.42 7.30
CA ARG A 81 -10.60 20.57 6.52
C ARG A 81 -9.89 21.82 7.04
N CYS A 82 -9.29 22.58 6.14
CA CYS A 82 -8.69 23.86 6.48
C CYS A 82 -9.77 24.90 6.81
N THR A 83 -9.61 25.62 7.91
CA THR A 83 -10.57 26.65 8.34
C THR A 83 -10.50 27.93 7.51
N GLY A 84 -9.37 28.22 6.86
CA GLY A 84 -9.20 29.40 6.01
C GLY A 84 -9.64 29.17 4.56
N CYS A 85 -9.03 28.19 3.88
CA CYS A 85 -9.26 27.97 2.44
C CYS A 85 -10.23 26.81 2.12
N GLY A 86 -10.77 26.12 3.12
CA GLY A 86 -11.73 25.01 2.93
C GLY A 86 -11.15 23.72 2.33
N ARG A 87 -9.88 23.70 1.92
CA ARG A 87 -9.24 22.52 1.29
C ARG A 87 -9.18 21.33 2.25
N LEU A 88 -9.32 20.13 1.67
CA LEU A 88 -9.23 18.86 2.39
C LEU A 88 -7.80 18.31 2.33
N TRP A 89 -7.30 17.90 3.49
CA TRP A 89 -5.99 17.32 3.68
C TRP A 89 -6.12 15.94 4.30
N TYR A 90 -5.29 15.01 3.86
CA TYR A 90 -5.21 13.66 4.44
C TYR A 90 -4.06 13.63 5.43
N ALA A 91 -4.25 12.89 6.53
CA ALA A 91 -3.15 12.52 7.42
C ALA A 91 -2.06 11.77 6.66
N ASP A 92 -0.86 11.72 7.26
CA ASP A 92 0.26 10.96 6.75
C ASP A 92 -0.17 9.48 6.57
N GLU A 93 -0.10 8.98 5.34
CA GLU A 93 -0.65 7.68 4.95
C GLU A 93 0.40 6.79 4.27
N PRO A 94 0.35 5.46 4.43
CA PRO A 94 1.36 4.54 3.89
C PRO A 94 1.10 4.21 2.42
N PHE A 95 0.88 5.23 1.58
CA PHE A 95 0.65 5.10 0.14
C PHE A 95 1.60 6.02 -0.62
N TYR A 96 2.01 5.58 -1.80
CA TYR A 96 2.59 6.50 -2.77
C TYR A 96 1.51 7.45 -3.33
N PRO A 97 1.88 8.65 -3.79
CA PRO A 97 0.95 9.52 -4.49
C PRO A 97 0.33 8.83 -5.71
N ASP A 98 -1.00 8.96 -5.84
CA ASP A 98 -1.78 8.38 -6.93
C ASP A 98 -1.65 6.86 -7.10
N THR A 99 -1.44 6.14 -6.00
CA THR A 99 -1.54 4.67 -5.98
C THR A 99 -2.81 4.21 -5.27
N ARG A 100 -3.29 3.04 -5.68
CA ARG A 100 -4.45 2.36 -5.08
C ARG A 100 -4.04 1.33 -4.03
N HIS A 101 -2.76 0.97 -4.00
CA HIS A 101 -2.19 -0.02 -3.10
C HIS A 101 -1.19 0.65 -2.17
N GLY A 102 -1.06 0.07 -0.98
CA GLY A 102 -0.10 0.47 0.03
C GLY A 102 1.34 0.45 -0.48
N VAL A 103 2.17 1.29 0.12
CA VAL A 103 3.60 1.45 -0.23
C VAL A 103 4.33 0.12 -0.34
N VAL A 104 4.09 -0.82 0.57
CA VAL A 104 4.72 -2.14 0.60
C VAL A 104 4.38 -2.98 -0.64
N ILE A 105 3.14 -2.89 -1.11
CA ILE A 105 2.68 -3.63 -2.29
C ILE A 105 3.29 -3.03 -3.56
N VAL A 106 3.34 -1.70 -3.62
CA VAL A 106 3.98 -0.97 -4.72
C VAL A 106 5.47 -1.31 -4.76
N ASP A 107 6.13 -1.32 -3.60
CA ASP A 107 7.55 -1.63 -3.49
C ASP A 107 7.89 -3.04 -3.98
N LEU A 108 7.12 -4.04 -3.57
CA LEU A 108 7.28 -5.42 -4.06
C LEU A 108 7.06 -5.51 -5.56
N ALA A 109 6.01 -4.87 -6.08
CA ALA A 109 5.72 -4.90 -7.51
C ALA A 109 6.85 -4.27 -8.34
N VAL A 110 7.39 -3.13 -7.88
CA VAL A 110 8.51 -2.44 -8.52
C VAL A 110 9.77 -3.29 -8.46
N ALA A 111 10.14 -3.78 -7.26
CA ALA A 111 11.36 -4.56 -7.06
C ALA A 111 11.38 -5.84 -7.92
N ILE A 112 10.27 -6.60 -7.96
CA ILE A 112 10.17 -7.81 -8.77
C ILE A 112 10.16 -7.48 -10.28
N ALA A 113 9.50 -6.38 -10.69
CA ALA A 113 9.46 -5.94 -12.08
C ALA A 113 10.81 -5.48 -12.64
N GLN A 114 11.79 -5.14 -11.80
CA GLN A 114 13.16 -4.83 -12.26
C GLN A 114 13.85 -6.06 -12.88
N LYS A 115 13.48 -7.27 -12.46
CA LYS A 115 14.12 -8.52 -12.89
C LYS A 115 13.23 -9.42 -13.72
N HIS A 116 11.93 -9.13 -13.77
CA HIS A 116 10.94 -9.99 -14.41
C HIS A 116 9.93 -9.19 -15.23
N PRO A 117 9.43 -9.75 -16.34
CA PRO A 117 8.32 -9.16 -17.09
C PRO A 117 7.08 -8.99 -16.20
N TYR A 118 6.28 -7.95 -16.46
CA TYR A 118 5.11 -7.61 -15.62
C TYR A 118 4.12 -8.75 -15.41
N ASN A 119 3.97 -9.66 -16.39
CA ASN A 119 3.15 -10.86 -16.25
C ASN A 119 3.70 -11.81 -15.19
N LYS A 120 5.02 -12.06 -15.22
CA LYS A 120 5.70 -12.90 -14.25
C LYS A 120 5.70 -12.25 -12.87
N THR A 121 5.87 -10.94 -12.79
CA THR A 121 5.75 -10.18 -11.54
C THR A 121 4.39 -10.35 -10.88
N ALA A 122 3.29 -10.18 -11.63
CA ALA A 122 1.94 -10.39 -11.09
C ALA A 122 1.74 -11.83 -10.57
N ARG A 123 2.26 -12.84 -11.28
CA ARG A 123 2.21 -14.24 -10.84
C ARG A 123 3.04 -14.50 -9.59
N LEU A 124 4.22 -13.89 -9.46
CA LEU A 124 5.05 -14.01 -8.27
C LEU A 124 4.39 -13.35 -7.05
N LEU A 125 3.79 -12.17 -7.23
CA LEU A 125 3.00 -11.51 -6.18
C LEU A 125 1.80 -12.36 -5.76
N GLN A 126 1.11 -12.98 -6.72
CA GLN A 126 0.02 -13.90 -6.43
C GLN A 126 0.51 -15.13 -5.64
N ALA A 127 1.69 -15.67 -5.97
CA ALA A 127 2.30 -16.77 -5.24
C ALA A 127 2.78 -16.36 -3.83
N LEU A 128 3.06 -15.08 -3.59
CA LEU A 128 3.26 -14.50 -2.25
C LEU A 128 1.93 -14.29 -1.50
N GLY A 129 0.78 -14.57 -2.13
CA GLY A 129 -0.55 -14.36 -1.57
C GLY A 129 -1.08 -12.94 -1.77
N ILE A 130 -0.57 -12.17 -2.73
CA ILE A 130 -0.99 -10.79 -2.98
C ILE A 130 -1.73 -10.71 -4.32
N ARG A 131 -2.99 -10.26 -4.30
CA ARG A 131 -3.76 -10.05 -5.51
C ARG A 131 -3.43 -8.70 -6.14
N ILE A 132 -2.77 -8.74 -7.29
CA ILE A 132 -2.53 -7.58 -8.16
C ILE A 132 -2.60 -8.01 -9.62
N ASP A 133 -2.97 -7.11 -10.52
CA ASP A 133 -2.99 -7.38 -11.96
C ASP A 133 -1.76 -6.82 -12.67
N ARG A 134 -1.47 -7.38 -13.85
CA ARG A 134 -0.36 -6.96 -14.72
C ARG A 134 -0.42 -5.47 -15.08
N GLY A 135 -1.60 -4.92 -15.34
CA GLY A 135 -1.78 -3.51 -15.73
C GLY A 135 -1.36 -2.58 -14.59
N THR A 136 -1.72 -2.93 -13.36
CA THR A 136 -1.26 -2.22 -12.16
C THR A 136 0.26 -2.29 -12.02
N VAL A 137 0.88 -3.46 -12.19
CA VAL A 137 2.35 -3.58 -12.15
C VAL A 137 3.02 -2.69 -13.21
N ARG A 138 2.50 -2.71 -14.44
CA ARG A 138 2.98 -1.85 -15.54
C ARG A 138 2.89 -0.37 -15.20
N ASN A 139 1.85 0.05 -14.47
CA ASN A 139 1.69 1.44 -14.04
C ASN A 139 2.71 1.81 -12.94
N TYR A 140 3.02 0.90 -12.02
CA TYR A 140 3.91 1.20 -10.88
C TYR A 140 5.39 1.11 -11.24
N ALA A 141 5.80 0.07 -11.97
CA ALA A 141 7.21 -0.23 -12.24
C ALA A 141 8.04 0.96 -12.78
N PRO A 142 7.57 1.78 -13.74
CA PRO A 142 8.37 2.90 -14.26
C PRO A 142 8.33 4.15 -13.37
N ARG A 143 7.41 4.24 -12.40
CA ARG A 143 7.16 5.46 -11.62
C ARG A 143 8.04 5.58 -10.38
N PHE A 144 8.57 4.47 -9.88
CA PHE A 144 9.22 4.41 -8.58
C PHE A 144 10.53 3.62 -8.66
N SER A 145 11.46 3.96 -7.78
CA SER A 145 12.70 3.20 -7.55
C SER A 145 12.73 2.75 -6.10
N VAL A 146 13.12 1.50 -5.89
CA VAL A 146 13.01 0.81 -4.61
C VAL A 146 14.26 -0.01 -4.37
N HIS A 147 14.84 0.12 -3.18
CA HIS A 147 15.93 -0.73 -2.73
C HIS A 147 15.38 -2.07 -2.26
N SER A 148 16.03 -3.15 -2.68
CA SER A 148 15.65 -4.51 -2.34
C SER A 148 16.87 -5.39 -2.13
N THR A 149 16.67 -6.43 -1.33
CA THR A 149 17.65 -7.49 -1.09
C THR A 149 17.11 -8.78 -1.71
N GLU A 150 17.96 -9.53 -2.40
CA GLU A 150 17.57 -10.84 -2.93
C GLU A 150 17.43 -11.86 -1.81
N MET A 151 16.24 -12.48 -1.71
CA MET A 151 15.95 -13.58 -0.81
C MET A 151 15.29 -14.70 -1.61
N TYR A 152 15.98 -15.84 -1.73
CA TYR A 152 15.48 -17.01 -2.46
C TYR A 152 15.10 -16.72 -3.94
N GLY A 153 15.82 -15.81 -4.59
CA GLY A 153 15.55 -15.42 -5.98
C GLY A 153 14.35 -14.49 -6.13
N ILE A 154 13.91 -13.86 -5.03
CA ILE A 154 12.87 -12.82 -5.01
C ILE A 154 13.48 -11.55 -4.40
N PRO A 155 13.39 -10.40 -5.08
CA PRO A 155 13.81 -9.14 -4.50
C PRO A 155 12.79 -8.68 -3.45
N VAL A 156 13.21 -8.66 -2.19
CA VAL A 156 12.42 -8.21 -1.04
C VAL A 156 12.78 -6.76 -0.72
N PRO A 157 11.83 -5.82 -0.77
CA PRO A 157 12.07 -4.42 -0.42
C PRO A 157 12.54 -4.23 1.01
N THR A 158 13.48 -3.31 1.23
CA THR A 158 14.01 -3.00 2.57
C THR A 158 12.90 -2.63 3.57
N ARG A 159 11.84 -1.95 3.11
CA ARG A 159 10.69 -1.59 3.95
C ARG A 159 9.96 -2.78 4.56
N ILE A 160 9.92 -3.93 3.88
CA ILE A 160 9.35 -5.16 4.46
C ILE A 160 10.24 -5.70 5.56
N LEU A 161 11.56 -5.66 5.35
CA LEU A 161 12.53 -6.11 6.34
C LEU A 161 12.44 -5.25 7.61
N SER A 162 12.27 -3.93 7.48
CA SER A 162 12.09 -3.02 8.61
C SER A 162 10.84 -3.30 9.44
N LEU A 163 9.78 -3.85 8.84
CA LEU A 163 8.56 -4.21 9.55
C LEU A 163 8.71 -5.50 10.39
N SER A 164 9.68 -6.35 10.07
CA SER A 164 9.87 -7.63 10.78
C SER A 164 10.08 -7.48 12.29
N GLY A 165 10.74 -6.40 12.72
CA GLY A 165 10.91 -6.08 14.15
C GLY A 165 9.58 -5.83 14.85
N LEU A 166 8.65 -5.13 14.21
CA LEU A 166 7.32 -4.85 14.76
C LEU A 166 6.44 -6.10 14.82
N ILE A 167 6.61 -7.04 13.88
CA ILE A 167 5.91 -8.32 13.90
C ILE A 167 6.30 -9.12 15.16
N ALA A 168 7.58 -9.08 15.55
CA ALA A 168 8.08 -9.82 16.71
C ALA A 168 7.54 -9.30 18.05
N GLU A 169 7.16 -8.02 18.13
CA GLU A 169 6.65 -7.41 19.37
C GLU A 169 5.21 -7.83 19.72
N GLY A 170 4.42 -8.36 18.77
CA GLY A 170 3.09 -8.93 19.02
C GLY A 170 2.02 -7.97 19.59
N ARG A 171 2.30 -6.66 19.63
CA ARG A 171 1.40 -5.62 20.18
C ARG A 171 0.66 -4.85 19.08
N SER A 172 -0.43 -4.18 19.47
CA SER A 172 -1.12 -3.25 18.56
C SER A 172 -0.17 -2.11 18.17
N VAL A 173 0.09 -2.00 16.86
CA VAL A 173 1.03 -1.01 16.31
C VAL A 173 0.26 0.26 15.91
N LYS A 174 0.71 1.41 16.42
CA LYS A 174 0.13 2.71 16.03
C LYS A 174 0.56 3.06 14.60
N GLY A 175 -0.28 3.78 13.86
CA GLY A 175 0.04 4.21 12.49
C GLY A 175 1.35 4.99 12.38
N ALA A 176 1.68 5.77 13.41
CA ALA A 176 2.96 6.46 13.54
C ALA A 176 4.15 5.48 13.54
N GLU A 177 4.11 4.44 14.37
CA GLU A 177 5.20 3.46 14.46
C GLU A 177 5.42 2.74 13.12
N LEU A 178 4.34 2.43 12.39
CA LEU A 178 4.43 1.87 11.04
C LEU A 178 5.09 2.82 10.04
N LEU A 179 4.70 4.10 10.02
CA LEU A 179 5.31 5.08 9.10
C LEU A 179 6.80 5.29 9.39
N ALA A 180 7.17 5.31 10.68
CA ALA A 180 8.56 5.41 11.11
C ALA A 180 9.38 4.20 10.65
N ALA A 181 8.86 2.98 10.82
CA ALA A 181 9.53 1.75 10.37
C ALA A 181 9.71 1.70 8.84
N LEU A 182 8.75 2.26 8.08
CA LEU A 182 8.85 2.34 6.62
C LEU A 182 9.84 3.41 6.13
N GLY A 183 10.41 4.23 7.03
CA GLY A 183 11.26 5.36 6.68
C GLY A 183 10.54 6.41 5.83
N LEU A 184 9.20 6.48 5.92
CA LEU A 184 8.42 7.46 5.20
C LEU A 184 8.39 8.75 6.02
N PRO A 185 8.86 9.89 5.47
CA PRO A 185 8.83 11.13 6.21
C PRO A 185 7.38 11.54 6.47
N TYR A 186 7.03 11.65 7.75
CA TYR A 186 5.92 12.48 8.21
C TYR A 186 6.01 13.82 7.50
N ALA A 187 4.92 14.28 6.91
CA ALA A 187 4.83 15.59 6.27
C ALA A 187 5.46 15.79 4.87
N LYS A 188 5.74 14.77 4.04
CA LYS A 188 5.88 15.02 2.57
C LYS A 188 4.70 14.56 1.72
N GLY A 189 3.72 13.88 2.32
CA GLY A 189 2.61 13.23 1.60
C GLY A 189 1.22 13.84 1.78
N ALA A 190 1.05 14.88 2.60
CA ALA A 190 -0.22 15.59 2.68
C ALA A 190 -0.39 16.39 1.37
N PHE A 191 -0.96 15.77 0.35
CA PHE A 191 -1.33 16.46 -0.87
C PHE A 191 -2.76 16.99 -0.70
N PRO A 192 -3.02 18.27 -1.04
CA PRO A 192 -4.39 18.74 -1.15
C PRO A 192 -5.04 17.94 -2.28
N ARG A 193 -5.97 17.05 -1.95
CA ARG A 193 -6.80 16.44 -3.00
C ARG A 193 -7.92 17.42 -3.30
N PRO A 194 -8.15 17.77 -4.58
CA PRO A 194 -9.35 18.50 -4.94
C PRO A 194 -10.56 17.66 -4.48
N LEU A 195 -11.58 18.34 -3.94
CA LEU A 195 -12.87 17.73 -3.64
C LEU A 195 -13.35 17.03 -4.92
N LYS A 196 -13.49 15.70 -4.90
CA LYS A 196 -14.13 14.99 -6.01
C LYS A 196 -15.62 15.35 -5.99
N LYS A 197 -16.26 15.44 -7.17
CA LYS A 197 -17.70 15.72 -7.29
C LYS A 197 -18.55 14.79 -6.42
N ASP A 198 -18.14 13.53 -6.22
CA ASP A 198 -18.84 12.56 -5.35
C ASP A 198 -19.00 13.00 -3.88
N ASP A 199 -18.13 13.89 -3.37
CA ASP A 199 -18.28 14.43 -2.00
C ASP A 199 -19.35 15.55 -1.94
N ARG A 200 -19.91 16.04 -3.07
CA ARG A 200 -21.05 17.00 -3.08
C ARG A 200 -22.39 16.30 -2.84
N GLU A 201 -22.61 15.14 -3.44
CA GLU A 201 -23.89 14.41 -3.34
C GLU A 201 -24.19 13.99 -1.90
N ARG A 202 -23.17 13.64 -1.10
CA ARG A 202 -23.34 13.36 0.35
C ARG A 202 -23.71 14.57 1.20
N ILE A 203 -23.33 15.78 0.79
CA ILE A 203 -23.68 17.00 1.53
C ILE A 203 -25.13 17.39 1.23
N GLU A 204 -25.63 17.12 0.03
CA GLU A 204 -27.03 17.37 -0.33
C GLU A 204 -28.00 16.40 0.37
N GLU A 205 -27.61 15.15 0.63
CA GLU A 205 -28.42 14.20 1.42
C GLU A 205 -28.48 14.54 2.93
N GLU A 206 -27.40 15.07 3.54
CA GLU A 206 -27.39 15.49 4.96
C GLU A 206 -28.13 16.81 5.22
N LEU A 207 -28.50 17.56 4.16
CA LEU A 207 -29.18 18.86 4.27
C LEU A 207 -30.68 18.84 3.98
N ILE A 208 -31.30 17.67 3.78
CA ILE A 208 -32.76 17.57 3.73
C ILE A 208 -33.27 17.53 5.19
N PRO A 209 -33.88 18.59 5.73
CA PRO A 209 -34.55 18.49 7.01
C PRO A 209 -35.77 17.59 6.81
N GLU A 210 -35.94 16.58 7.66
CA GLU A 210 -37.22 15.88 7.79
C GLU A 210 -38.28 16.92 8.16
N GLU A 211 -39.09 17.34 7.17
CA GLU A 211 -40.31 18.10 7.42
C GLU A 211 -41.29 17.21 8.21
N ARG A 212 -41.78 17.77 9.32
CA ARG A 212 -42.84 17.23 10.18
C ARG A 212 -44.20 17.21 9.48
#